data_AF-A0A7X6YEQ7-F1
#
_entry.id   AF-A0A7X6YEQ7-F1
#
_cell.length_a   1.000
_cell.length_b   1.000
_cell.length_c   1.000
_cell.angle_alpha   90.00
_cell.angle_beta   90.00
_cell.angle_gamma   90.00
#
_symmetry.space_group_name_H-M   'P 1'
#
loop_
_entity.id
_entity.type
_entity.pdbx_description
1 polymer ?
#
loop_
_entity_poly.entity_id
_entity_poly.type
_entity_poly.pdbx_seq_one_letter_code
_entity_poly.pdbx_strand_id
1 'polypeptide(L)'
;MTKKLLIVTDGKAGHENQSKAFCSALGYGYDCVRASYPTRLHKALSYLIDRLGLVLDFPFTIEKTDGYYAAVVCTGSTAFYPGKIAARRRGIPVAAILFPSGYKKLNFDCILAPVFDRPPAFPNIIPIPVNLTSTSDAFYASATAAFRERHTPARPAVGVIIGGPNAVATLTPDALKRDLDRLFALTEGRERWVTTSRVRGRRRAAARA
;
A
#
# COMPACT_ATOMS: atom_id res chain seq x y z
N MET A 1 -3.34 -18.63 -22.11
CA MET A 1 -2.69 -17.34 -21.80
C MET A 1 -2.58 -17.18 -20.30
N THR A 2 -1.41 -16.79 -19.79
CA THR A 2 -1.14 -16.75 -18.35
C THR A 2 -1.94 -15.65 -17.68
N LYS A 3 -2.96 -16.02 -16.88
CA LYS A 3 -3.79 -15.07 -16.10
C LYS A 3 -3.13 -14.66 -14.79
N LYS A 4 -1.82 -14.35 -14.79
CA LYS A 4 -1.11 -13.90 -13.59
C LYS A 4 -0.41 -12.57 -13.79
N LEU A 5 -0.49 -11.71 -12.77
CA LEU A 5 0.27 -10.47 -12.66
C LEU A 5 1.35 -10.62 -11.58
N LEU A 6 2.51 -10.00 -11.79
CA LEU A 6 3.58 -9.96 -10.79
C LEU A 6 3.43 -8.70 -9.93
N ILE A 7 3.11 -8.87 -8.65
CA ILE A 7 3.08 -7.75 -7.70
C ILE A 7 4.49 -7.53 -7.14
N VAL A 8 5.03 -6.33 -7.35
CA VAL A 8 6.25 -5.86 -6.69
C VAL A 8 5.85 -4.95 -5.52
N THR A 9 6.22 -5.33 -4.30
CA THR A 9 5.76 -4.68 -3.06
C THR A 9 6.89 -4.16 -2.18
N ASP A 10 6.61 -3.14 -1.35
CA ASP A 10 7.50 -2.69 -0.27
C ASP A 10 7.28 -3.39 1.08
N GLY A 11 6.39 -4.39 1.12
CA GLY A 11 6.03 -5.17 2.31
C GLY A 11 4.96 -4.51 3.18
N LYS A 12 4.39 -3.36 2.78
CA LYS A 12 3.33 -2.71 3.55
C LYS A 12 1.97 -3.25 3.15
N ALA A 13 1.22 -3.76 4.13
CA ALA A 13 -0.11 -4.34 3.92
C ALA A 13 -1.06 -3.45 3.10
N GLY A 14 -1.08 -2.13 3.34
CA GLY A 14 -1.93 -1.21 2.58
C GLY A 14 -1.57 -1.08 1.10
N HIS A 15 -0.28 -1.19 0.75
CA HIS A 15 0.17 -1.17 -0.64
C HIS A 15 -0.07 -2.52 -1.34
N GLU A 16 0.18 -3.62 -0.62
CA GLU A 16 -0.09 -4.96 -1.13
C GLU A 16 -1.57 -5.18 -1.38
N ASN A 17 -2.43 -4.79 -0.45
CA ASN A 17 -3.87 -4.96 -0.58
C ASN A 17 -4.43 -4.17 -1.77
N GLN A 18 -3.90 -2.98 -2.05
CA GLN A 18 -4.23 -2.22 -3.26
C GLN A 18 -3.84 -2.96 -4.54
N SER A 19 -2.64 -3.53 -4.57
CA SER A 19 -2.16 -4.33 -5.72
C SER A 19 -3.00 -5.59 -5.93
N LYS A 20 -3.34 -6.30 -4.85
CA LYS A 20 -4.19 -7.49 -4.88
C LYS A 20 -5.61 -7.16 -5.32
N ALA A 21 -6.18 -6.07 -4.79
CA ALA A 21 -7.50 -5.59 -5.20
C ALA A 21 -7.54 -5.27 -6.69
N PHE A 22 -6.51 -4.62 -7.22
CA PHE A 22 -6.38 -4.36 -8.66
C PHE A 22 -6.33 -5.65 -9.48
N CYS A 23 -5.50 -6.62 -9.10
CA CYS A 23 -5.40 -7.90 -9.80
C CYS A 23 -6.74 -8.65 -9.80
N SER A 24 -7.40 -8.73 -8.63
CA SER A 24 -8.69 -9.38 -8.47
C SER A 24 -9.80 -8.70 -9.28
N ALA A 25 -9.82 -7.36 -9.32
CA ALA A 25 -10.79 -6.59 -10.11
C ALA A 25 -10.67 -6.87 -11.62
N LEU A 26 -9.47 -7.19 -12.09
CA LEU A 26 -9.22 -7.60 -13.48
C LEU A 26 -9.44 -9.12 -13.70
N GLY A 27 -9.73 -9.91 -12.67
CA GLY A 27 -9.87 -11.35 -12.76
C GLY A 27 -8.53 -12.10 -12.98
N TYR A 28 -7.41 -11.48 -12.59
CA TYR A 28 -6.08 -12.09 -12.67
C TYR A 28 -5.67 -12.68 -11.31
N GLY A 29 -5.04 -13.84 -11.35
CA GLY A 29 -4.21 -14.31 -10.25
C GLY A 29 -2.95 -13.45 -10.11
N TYR A 30 -2.21 -13.64 -9.02
CA TYR A 30 -0.99 -12.89 -8.79
C TYR A 30 0.01 -13.67 -7.96
N ASP A 31 1.29 -13.37 -8.18
CA ASP A 31 2.38 -13.71 -7.28
C ASP A 31 2.99 -12.41 -6.75
N CYS A 32 3.50 -12.43 -5.51
CA CYS A 32 3.99 -11.24 -4.83
C CYS A 32 5.48 -11.39 -4.52
N VAL A 33 6.27 -10.40 -4.94
CA VAL A 33 7.71 -10.32 -4.63
C VAL A 33 8.03 -9.03 -3.92
N ARG A 34 8.85 -9.14 -2.89
CA ARG A 34 9.31 -7.98 -2.14
C ARG A 34 10.48 -7.29 -2.85
N ALA A 35 10.40 -5.97 -2.93
CA ALA A 35 11.49 -5.10 -3.31
C ALA A 35 12.02 -4.32 -2.10
N SER A 36 13.33 -4.12 -2.07
CA SER A 36 13.97 -3.31 -1.04
C SER A 36 15.17 -2.54 -1.58
N TYR A 37 15.50 -1.45 -0.89
CA TYR A 37 16.74 -0.71 -1.10
C TYR A 37 17.69 -1.02 0.04
N PRO A 38 18.97 -1.32 -0.22
CA PRO A 38 19.96 -1.52 0.85
C PRO A 38 20.05 -0.31 1.78
N THR A 39 20.03 0.91 1.20
CA THR A 39 20.06 2.16 1.97
C THR A 39 19.18 3.24 1.33
N ARG A 40 18.95 4.33 2.07
CA ARG A 40 18.23 5.51 1.54
C ARG A 40 18.96 6.16 0.37
N LEU A 41 20.29 6.10 0.34
CA LEU A 41 21.10 6.62 -0.77
C LEU A 41 20.85 5.84 -2.06
N HIS A 42 20.74 4.51 -1.97
CA HIS A 42 20.38 3.70 -3.15
C HIS A 42 19.00 4.06 -3.69
N LYS A 43 18.05 4.35 -2.80
CA LYS A 43 16.74 4.86 -3.21
C LYS A 43 16.87 6.24 -3.87
N ALA A 44 17.63 7.15 -3.29
CA ALA A 44 17.89 8.46 -3.89
C ALA A 44 18.50 8.34 -5.30
N LEU A 45 19.48 7.44 -5.44
CA LEU A 45 20.15 7.13 -6.69
C LEU A 45 19.17 6.59 -7.74
N SER A 46 18.18 5.78 -7.36
CA SER A 46 17.16 5.31 -8.29
C SER A 46 16.38 6.43 -8.99
N TYR A 47 16.14 7.56 -8.30
CA TYR A 47 15.51 8.73 -8.92
C TYR A 47 16.43 9.41 -9.93
N LEU A 48 17.74 9.51 -9.63
CA LEU A 48 18.73 10.06 -10.56
C LEU A 48 18.86 9.19 -11.80
N ILE A 49 18.99 7.87 -11.62
CA ILE A 49 19.08 6.90 -12.72
C ILE A 49 17.84 6.99 -13.62
N ASP A 50 16.64 7.04 -13.03
CA ASP A 50 15.40 7.21 -13.79
C ASP A 50 15.34 8.55 -14.54
N ARG A 51 15.80 9.63 -13.90
CA ARG A 51 15.90 10.96 -14.52
C ARG A 51 16.82 10.94 -15.74
N LEU A 52 17.92 10.20 -15.69
CA LEU A 52 18.83 9.99 -16.81
C LEU A 52 18.30 9.00 -17.86
N GLY A 53 17.20 8.29 -17.59
CA GLY A 53 16.60 7.32 -18.52
C GLY A 53 17.32 5.96 -18.55
N LEU A 54 18.20 5.71 -17.60
CA LEU A 54 18.97 4.47 -17.52
C LEU A 54 18.13 3.32 -16.92
N VAL A 55 18.44 2.08 -17.32
CA VAL A 55 17.75 0.86 -16.88
C VAL A 55 18.72 0.01 -16.05
N LEU A 56 18.84 0.33 -14.75
CA LEU A 56 19.80 -0.32 -13.84
C LEU A 56 19.09 -0.97 -12.66
N ASP A 57 19.55 -2.15 -12.24
CA ASP A 57 18.99 -2.94 -11.14
C ASP A 57 19.84 -3.00 -9.89
N PHE A 58 21.12 -2.62 -9.96
CA PHE A 58 22.00 -2.59 -8.78
C PHE A 58 21.50 -1.75 -7.58
N PRO A 59 20.68 -0.66 -7.72
CA PRO A 59 20.29 0.11 -6.54
C PRO A 59 19.27 -0.63 -5.65
N PHE A 60 18.65 -1.71 -6.11
CA PHE A 60 17.62 -2.40 -5.35
C PHE A 60 17.80 -3.91 -5.38
N THR A 61 17.08 -4.60 -4.51
CA THR A 61 16.88 -6.05 -4.58
C THR A 61 15.41 -6.35 -4.78
N ILE A 62 15.11 -7.37 -5.59
CA ILE A 62 13.78 -7.98 -5.70
C ILE A 62 13.94 -9.47 -5.43
N GLU A 63 13.03 -10.05 -4.66
CA GLU A 63 12.95 -11.50 -4.49
C GLU A 63 12.87 -12.19 -5.85
N LYS A 64 13.59 -13.31 -5.99
CA LYS A 64 13.56 -14.10 -7.22
C LYS A 64 12.15 -14.65 -7.40
N THR A 65 11.70 -14.62 -8.65
CA THR A 65 10.42 -15.18 -9.03
C THR A 65 10.52 -15.76 -10.42
N ASP A 66 10.11 -17.01 -10.52
CA ASP A 66 10.04 -17.76 -11.75
C ASP A 66 8.60 -17.69 -12.29
N GLY A 67 8.46 -17.94 -13.58
CA GLY A 67 7.16 -17.98 -14.26
C GLY A 67 6.88 -16.81 -15.19
N TYR A 68 5.81 -16.98 -15.96
CA TYR A 68 5.35 -16.03 -16.95
C TYR A 68 4.26 -15.13 -16.36
N TYR A 69 4.36 -13.83 -16.61
CA TYR A 69 3.42 -12.84 -16.11
C TYR A 69 2.94 -11.97 -17.25
N ALA A 70 1.67 -11.58 -17.23
CA ALA A 70 1.10 -10.70 -18.26
C ALA A 70 1.49 -9.23 -18.05
N ALA A 71 1.69 -8.81 -16.80
CA ALA A 71 2.15 -7.47 -16.44
C ALA A 71 2.78 -7.47 -15.03
N VAL A 72 3.47 -6.38 -14.70
CA VAL A 72 3.89 -6.04 -13.34
C VAL A 72 2.95 -5.02 -12.73
N VAL A 73 2.62 -5.18 -11.45
CA VAL A 73 1.88 -4.20 -10.65
C VAL A 73 2.77 -3.76 -9.50
N CYS A 74 2.91 -2.46 -9.28
CA CYS A 74 3.75 -1.94 -8.20
C CYS A 74 3.06 -0.80 -7.44
N THR A 75 3.19 -0.82 -6.11
CA THR A 75 2.52 0.15 -5.23
C THR A 75 3.48 0.69 -4.19
N GLY A 76 3.58 2.02 -4.13
CA GLY A 76 4.39 2.73 -3.15
C GLY A 76 5.82 3.04 -3.61
N SER A 77 6.39 4.09 -3.03
CA SER A 77 7.66 4.70 -3.49
C SER A 77 8.89 3.79 -3.48
N THR A 78 8.87 2.70 -2.72
CA THR A 78 9.94 1.69 -2.73
C THR A 78 9.76 0.66 -3.85
N ALA A 79 8.54 0.42 -4.32
CA ALA A 79 8.25 -0.58 -5.33
C ALA A 79 8.23 -0.04 -6.78
N PHE A 80 7.99 1.27 -6.98
CA PHE A 80 7.81 1.83 -8.33
C PHE A 80 9.01 1.60 -9.26
N TYR A 81 10.22 1.97 -8.84
CA TYR A 81 11.40 1.79 -9.68
C TYR A 81 11.75 0.30 -9.88
N PRO A 82 11.80 -0.54 -8.83
CA PRO A 82 12.00 -1.98 -9.00
C PRO A 82 10.95 -2.63 -9.91
N GLY A 83 9.68 -2.27 -9.76
CA GLY A 83 8.57 -2.79 -10.56
C GLY A 83 8.72 -2.48 -12.04
N LYS A 84 9.01 -1.22 -12.39
CA LYS A 84 9.32 -0.84 -13.76
C LYS A 84 10.50 -1.61 -14.34
N ILE A 85 11.61 -1.72 -13.60
CA ILE A 85 12.81 -2.42 -14.12
C ILE A 85 12.50 -3.91 -14.29
N ALA A 86 11.74 -4.52 -13.37
CA ALA A 86 11.30 -5.91 -13.48
C ALA A 86 10.42 -6.16 -14.71
N ALA A 87 9.56 -5.20 -15.08
CA ALA A 87 8.71 -5.26 -16.26
C ALA A 87 9.52 -5.11 -17.56
N ARG A 88 10.38 -4.08 -17.63
CA ARG A 88 11.26 -3.83 -18.79
C ARG A 88 12.13 -5.03 -19.13
N ARG A 89 12.73 -5.67 -18.13
CA ARG A 89 13.56 -6.87 -18.32
C ARG A 89 12.81 -8.06 -18.89
N ARG A 90 11.51 -8.13 -18.61
CA ARG A 90 10.62 -9.19 -19.09
C ARG A 90 9.93 -8.81 -20.40
N GLY A 91 10.06 -7.56 -20.87
CA GLY A 91 9.33 -7.05 -22.03
C GLY A 91 7.81 -7.02 -21.83
N ILE A 92 7.33 -6.85 -20.59
CA ILE A 92 5.89 -6.85 -20.24
C ILE A 92 5.47 -5.48 -19.68
N PRO A 93 4.18 -5.12 -19.77
CA PRO A 93 3.69 -3.84 -19.26
C PRO A 93 3.80 -3.73 -17.73
N VAL A 94 3.80 -2.49 -17.24
CA VAL A 94 3.79 -2.15 -15.80
C VAL A 94 2.69 -1.16 -15.44
N ALA A 95 1.92 -1.52 -14.42
CA ALA A 95 0.97 -0.66 -13.74
C ALA A 95 1.54 -0.16 -12.40
N ALA A 96 1.46 1.14 -12.17
CA ALA A 96 1.70 1.74 -10.85
C ALA A 96 0.37 2.07 -10.18
N ILE A 97 0.24 1.71 -8.90
CA ILE A 97 -0.89 2.15 -8.06
C ILE A 97 -0.36 3.15 -7.04
N LEU A 98 -1.11 4.24 -6.86
CA LEU A 98 -0.67 5.51 -6.26
C LEU A 98 0.25 6.30 -7.18
N PHE A 99 0.34 7.60 -6.95
CA PHE A 99 1.13 8.47 -7.81
C PHE A 99 2.65 8.25 -7.59
N PRO A 100 3.43 7.88 -8.64
CA PRO A 100 4.85 7.58 -8.51
C PRO A 100 5.72 8.85 -8.48
N SER A 101 5.54 9.68 -7.45
CA SER A 101 6.29 10.93 -7.25
C SER A 101 7.81 10.72 -7.36
N GLY A 102 8.48 11.59 -8.12
CA GLY A 102 9.92 11.54 -8.35
C GLY A 102 10.38 10.66 -9.52
N TYR A 103 9.50 9.83 -10.09
CA TYR A 103 9.81 9.04 -11.28
C TYR A 103 9.11 9.57 -12.55
N LYS A 104 9.72 9.34 -13.71
CA LYS A 104 9.20 9.67 -15.04
C LYS A 104 7.91 8.89 -15.31
N LYS A 105 6.83 9.61 -15.64
CA LYS A 105 5.48 9.03 -15.77
C LYS A 105 5.35 8.13 -16.99
N LEU A 106 5.96 8.52 -18.09
CA LEU A 106 5.97 7.76 -19.34
C LEU A 106 6.81 6.47 -19.28
N ASN A 107 7.45 6.19 -18.13
CA ASN A 107 8.11 4.92 -17.90
C ASN A 107 7.18 3.84 -17.32
N PHE A 108 5.89 4.16 -17.16
CA PHE A 108 4.85 3.23 -16.76
C PHE A 108 3.79 3.15 -17.86
N ASP A 109 3.23 1.97 -18.10
CA ASP A 109 2.17 1.80 -19.10
C ASP A 109 0.81 2.25 -18.57
N CYS A 110 0.61 2.15 -17.25
CA CYS A 110 -0.59 2.62 -16.57
C CYS A 110 -0.24 3.13 -15.17
N ILE A 111 -0.87 4.23 -14.74
CA ILE A 111 -0.77 4.79 -13.39
C ILE A 111 -2.18 5.04 -12.86
N LEU A 112 -2.57 4.32 -11.82
CA LEU A 112 -3.81 4.53 -11.08
C LEU A 112 -3.52 5.47 -9.92
N ALA A 113 -3.84 6.76 -10.10
CA ALA A 113 -3.50 7.82 -9.16
C ALA A 113 -4.74 8.38 -8.47
N PRO A 114 -4.81 8.41 -7.13
CA PRO A 114 -5.91 9.06 -6.45
C PRO A 114 -6.05 10.54 -6.80
N VAL A 115 -7.27 11.02 -7.00
CA VAL A 115 -7.55 12.44 -7.36
C VAL A 115 -7.01 13.42 -6.32
N PHE A 116 -6.94 13.03 -5.05
CA PHE A 116 -6.40 13.86 -3.97
C PHE A 116 -4.88 14.04 -4.05
N ASP A 117 -4.16 13.21 -4.81
CA ASP A 117 -2.73 13.42 -5.12
C ASP A 117 -2.53 14.49 -6.22
N ARG A 118 -3.63 15.01 -6.79
CA ARG A 118 -3.64 16.03 -7.86
C ARG A 118 -2.69 15.66 -9.02
N PRO A 119 -2.87 14.49 -9.64
CA PRO A 119 -1.94 14.05 -10.68
C PRO A 119 -2.01 14.98 -11.90
N PRO A 120 -0.86 15.31 -12.52
CA PRO A 120 -0.83 16.04 -13.78
C PRO A 120 -1.47 15.22 -14.90
N ALA A 121 -1.95 15.90 -15.96
CA ALA A 121 -2.50 15.23 -17.13
C ALA A 121 -1.40 14.51 -17.93
N PHE A 122 -1.44 13.18 -17.95
CA PHE A 122 -0.67 12.33 -18.84
C PHE A 122 -1.58 11.24 -19.41
N PRO A 123 -1.35 10.77 -20.66
CA PRO A 123 -2.24 9.80 -21.31
C PRO A 123 -2.31 8.44 -20.61
N ASN A 124 -1.28 8.08 -19.84
CA ASN A 124 -1.19 6.83 -19.09
C ASN A 124 -1.61 6.95 -17.62
N ILE A 125 -2.11 8.10 -17.19
CA ILE A 125 -2.62 8.31 -15.83
C ILE A 125 -4.14 8.20 -15.84
N ILE A 126 -4.65 7.30 -14.99
CA ILE A 126 -6.06 7.11 -14.72
C ILE A 126 -6.33 7.65 -13.31
N PRO A 127 -6.99 8.81 -13.18
CA PRO A 127 -7.41 9.33 -11.88
C PRO A 127 -8.47 8.43 -11.25
N ILE A 128 -8.30 8.05 -9.99
CA ILE A 128 -9.28 7.27 -9.22
C ILE A 128 -9.80 8.09 -8.03
N PRO A 129 -11.10 8.01 -7.70
CA PRO A 129 -11.68 8.86 -6.65
C PRO A 129 -11.19 8.49 -5.24
N VAL A 130 -10.79 7.22 -5.04
CA VAL A 130 -10.35 6.66 -3.77
C VAL A 130 -9.23 5.64 -3.99
N ASN A 131 -8.50 5.29 -2.92
CA ASN A 131 -7.55 4.19 -2.95
C ASN A 131 -8.26 2.86 -3.25
N LEU A 132 -7.57 1.96 -3.95
CA LEU A 132 -8.13 0.65 -4.28
C LEU A 132 -8.27 -0.22 -3.04
N THR A 133 -9.45 -0.79 -2.86
CA THR A 133 -9.71 -1.79 -1.82
C THR A 133 -10.38 -3.00 -2.45
N SER A 134 -10.22 -4.17 -1.82
CA SER A 134 -10.98 -5.34 -2.25
C SER A 134 -12.47 -5.05 -2.14
N THR A 135 -13.23 -5.37 -3.17
CA THR A 135 -14.71 -5.30 -3.17
C THR A 135 -15.34 -6.67 -2.97
N SER A 136 -14.53 -7.71 -2.71
CA SER A 136 -15.01 -9.09 -2.57
C SER A 136 -15.62 -9.34 -1.20
N ASP A 137 -16.85 -9.82 -1.16
CA ASP A 137 -17.51 -10.28 0.07
C ASP A 137 -16.71 -11.36 0.79
N ALA A 138 -16.11 -12.29 0.04
CA ALA A 138 -15.27 -13.34 0.59
C ALA A 138 -14.03 -12.78 1.33
N PHE A 139 -13.44 -11.69 0.81
CA PHE A 139 -12.33 -11.02 1.48
C PHE A 139 -12.76 -10.45 2.84
N TYR A 140 -13.92 -9.78 2.89
CA TYR A 140 -14.44 -9.22 4.13
C TYR A 140 -14.87 -10.31 5.10
N ALA A 141 -15.54 -11.36 4.63
CA ALA A 141 -15.95 -12.50 5.44
C ALA A 141 -14.74 -13.20 6.09
N SER A 142 -13.67 -13.43 5.32
CA SER A 142 -12.42 -14.01 5.84
C SER A 142 -11.78 -13.11 6.90
N ALA A 143 -11.71 -11.80 6.65
CA ALA A 143 -11.17 -10.85 7.62
C ALA A 143 -12.00 -10.80 8.92
N THR A 144 -13.33 -10.85 8.81
CA THR A 144 -14.25 -10.91 9.95
C THR A 144 -14.11 -12.23 10.71
N ALA A 145 -13.99 -13.36 10.03
CA ALA A 145 -13.77 -14.66 10.67
C ALA A 145 -12.45 -14.66 11.45
N ALA A 146 -11.35 -14.22 10.84
CA ALA A 146 -10.05 -14.10 11.50
C ALA A 146 -10.05 -13.10 12.67
N PHE A 147 -10.93 -12.09 12.66
CA PHE A 147 -11.15 -11.24 13.82
C PHE A 147 -11.88 -11.99 14.93
N ARG A 148 -12.97 -12.70 14.59
CA ARG A 148 -13.81 -13.46 15.53
C ARG A 148 -13.08 -14.63 16.19
N GLU A 149 -12.11 -15.24 15.52
CA GLU A 149 -11.22 -16.25 16.13
C GLU A 149 -10.38 -15.70 17.28
N ARG A 150 -10.04 -14.41 17.23
CA ARG A 150 -9.18 -13.74 18.22
C ARG A 150 -9.97 -12.93 19.25
N HIS A 151 -11.22 -12.62 18.94
CA HIS A 151 -12.07 -11.76 19.75
C HIS A 151 -13.53 -12.16 19.62
N THR A 152 -14.18 -12.47 20.75
CA THR A 152 -15.62 -12.70 20.82
C THR A 152 -16.31 -11.44 21.32
N PRO A 153 -17.04 -10.70 20.47
CA PRO A 153 -17.78 -9.52 20.92
C PRO A 153 -18.88 -9.91 21.92
N ALA A 154 -18.87 -9.28 23.09
CA ALA A 154 -19.87 -9.44 24.14
C ALA A 154 -20.89 -8.27 24.15
N ARG A 155 -20.53 -7.08 23.62
CA ARG A 155 -21.37 -5.87 23.63
C ARG A 155 -21.25 -5.08 22.31
N PRO A 156 -22.19 -4.17 22.01
CA PRO A 156 -22.02 -3.22 20.91
C PRO A 156 -20.68 -2.48 21.04
N ALA A 157 -19.94 -2.36 19.94
CA ALA A 157 -18.61 -1.79 19.94
C ALA A 157 -18.57 -0.42 19.26
N VAL A 158 -17.58 0.38 19.65
CA VAL A 158 -17.18 1.63 19.00
C VAL A 158 -15.79 1.44 18.42
N GLY A 159 -15.70 1.58 17.09
CA GLY A 159 -14.44 1.55 16.36
C GLY A 159 -13.74 2.91 16.42
N VAL A 160 -12.46 2.92 16.75
CA VAL A 160 -11.63 4.12 16.80
C VAL A 160 -10.45 3.95 15.86
N ILE A 161 -10.32 4.85 14.88
CA ILE A 161 -9.20 4.88 13.94
C ILE A 161 -8.31 6.07 14.30
N ILE A 162 -7.11 5.77 14.77
CA ILE A 162 -6.11 6.78 15.15
C ILE A 162 -5.14 6.96 13.99
N GLY A 163 -5.24 8.11 13.32
CA GLY A 163 -4.32 8.53 12.27
C GLY A 163 -2.90 8.84 12.81
N GLY A 164 -1.92 8.80 11.91
CA GLY A 164 -0.58 9.33 12.21
C GLY A 164 -0.53 10.85 12.05
N PRO A 165 0.51 11.53 12.56
CA PRO A 165 0.72 12.95 12.33
C PRO A 165 0.87 13.23 10.83
N ASN A 166 0.37 14.39 10.39
CA ASN A 166 0.45 14.84 9.01
C ASN A 166 0.72 16.36 8.97
N ALA A 167 0.77 16.96 7.78
CA ALA A 167 1.09 18.37 7.60
C ALA A 167 0.07 19.34 8.23
N VAL A 168 -1.16 18.88 8.52
CA VAL A 168 -2.25 19.71 9.04
C VAL A 168 -2.58 19.42 10.51
N ALA A 169 -2.13 18.29 11.06
CA ALA A 169 -2.42 17.88 12.43
C ALA A 169 -1.27 17.06 13.04
N THR A 170 -0.80 17.51 14.19
CA THR A 170 0.10 16.76 15.06
C THR A 170 -0.69 16.19 16.23
N LEU A 171 -0.67 14.87 16.36
CA LEU A 171 -1.33 14.18 17.47
C LEU A 171 -0.36 14.04 18.64
N THR A 172 -0.56 14.79 19.72
CA THR A 172 0.20 14.63 20.96
C THR A 172 -0.45 13.57 21.86
N PRO A 173 0.32 12.89 22.73
CA PRO A 173 -0.24 11.94 23.69
C PRO A 173 -1.36 12.56 24.55
N ASP A 174 -1.20 13.79 25.02
CA ASP A 174 -2.17 14.46 25.88
C ASP A 174 -3.47 14.81 25.13
N ALA A 175 -3.34 15.30 23.88
CA ALA A 175 -4.50 15.57 23.04
C ALA A 175 -5.27 14.28 22.73
N LEU A 176 -4.55 13.22 22.37
CA LEU A 176 -5.15 11.91 22.12
C LEU A 176 -5.84 11.37 23.37
N LYS A 177 -5.19 11.45 24.54
CA LYS A 177 -5.78 11.01 25.81
C LYS A 177 -7.08 11.75 26.08
N ARG A 178 -7.07 13.09 26.01
CA ARG A 178 -8.26 13.92 26.24
C ARG A 178 -9.41 13.54 25.31
N ASP A 179 -9.12 13.33 24.03
CA ASP A 179 -10.16 13.03 23.04
C ASP A 179 -10.68 11.59 23.20
N LEU A 180 -9.82 10.63 23.56
CA LEU A 180 -10.23 9.27 23.91
C LEU A 180 -11.03 9.22 25.21
N ASP A 181 -10.65 9.99 26.25
CA ASP A 181 -11.39 10.06 27.51
C ASP A 181 -12.84 10.55 27.25
N ARG A 182 -12.98 11.60 26.45
CA ARG A 182 -14.30 12.12 26.03
C ARG A 182 -15.11 11.08 25.27
N LEU A 183 -14.48 10.40 24.30
CA LEU A 183 -15.13 9.33 23.56
C LEU A 183 -15.59 8.21 24.51
N PHE A 184 -14.72 7.79 25.42
CA PHE A 184 -14.97 6.68 26.33
C PHE A 184 -16.08 6.97 27.34
N ALA A 185 -16.22 8.22 27.78
CA ALA A 185 -17.35 8.68 28.58
C ALA A 185 -18.67 8.65 27.78
N LEU A 186 -18.66 9.09 26.52
CA LEU A 186 -19.84 9.07 25.65
C LEU A 186 -20.27 7.65 25.24
N THR A 187 -19.37 6.69 25.32
CA THR A 187 -19.59 5.31 24.88
C THR A 187 -19.48 4.33 26.05
N GLU A 188 -19.90 4.75 27.24
CA GLU A 188 -19.91 3.88 28.42
C GLU A 188 -20.73 2.60 28.16
N GLY A 189 -20.28 1.48 28.72
CA GLY A 189 -20.88 0.16 28.52
C GLY A 189 -20.62 -0.48 27.14
N ARG A 190 -20.06 0.25 26.17
CA ARG A 190 -19.69 -0.29 24.85
C ARG A 190 -18.27 -0.86 24.83
N GLU A 191 -18.05 -1.86 24.00
CA GLU A 191 -16.71 -2.30 23.63
C GLU A 191 -15.98 -1.24 22.79
N ARG A 192 -14.65 -1.27 22.80
CA ARG A 192 -13.82 -0.29 22.10
C ARG A 192 -12.80 -1.02 21.24
N TRP A 193 -12.85 -0.82 19.93
CA TRP A 193 -11.93 -1.44 18.99
C TRP A 193 -11.04 -0.37 18.39
N VAL A 194 -9.77 -0.36 18.78
CA VAL A 194 -8.83 0.70 18.40
C VAL A 194 -7.85 0.18 17.35
N THR A 195 -7.73 0.90 16.24
CA THR A 195 -6.68 0.68 15.24
C THR A 195 -5.85 1.94 15.07
N THR A 196 -4.53 1.78 14.98
CA THR A 196 -3.59 2.89 14.84
C THR A 196 -2.88 2.79 13.49
N SER A 197 -2.63 3.93 12.86
CA SER A 197 -1.75 3.98 11.69
C SER A 197 -0.33 3.58 12.09
N ARG A 198 0.31 2.72 11.28
CA ARG A 198 1.69 2.29 11.51
C ARG A 198 2.65 3.41 11.11
N VAL A 199 3.05 4.26 12.05
CA VAL A 199 4.19 5.16 11.86
C VAL A 199 5.47 4.36 12.07
N ARG A 200 6.42 4.41 11.13
CA ARG A 200 7.76 3.84 11.33
C ARG A 200 8.43 4.59 12.48
N GLY A 201 8.59 3.91 13.62
CA GLY A 201 9.47 4.38 14.69
C GLY A 201 8.97 4.19 16.12
N ARG A 202 8.47 3.01 16.50
CA ARG A 202 8.67 2.41 17.84
C ARG A 202 8.00 1.05 17.91
N ARG A 203 8.58 0.18 18.73
CA ARG A 203 8.24 -1.22 18.98
C ARG A 203 6.73 -1.42 19.16
N ARG A 204 6.26 -2.60 18.74
CA ARG A 204 4.96 -3.18 19.14
C ARG A 204 4.77 -2.99 20.65
N ALA A 205 3.92 -2.06 21.05
CA ALA A 205 3.16 -2.22 22.28
C ALA A 205 1.88 -2.92 21.85
N ALA A 206 1.81 -4.22 22.13
CA ALA A 206 0.53 -4.91 22.15
C ALA A 206 -0.29 -4.25 23.26
N ALA A 207 -1.21 -3.37 22.90
CA ALA A 207 -2.26 -2.96 23.82
C ALA A 207 -3.25 -4.11 23.88
N ARG A 208 -3.06 -5.01 24.85
CA ARG A 208 -4.19 -5.67 25.49
C ARG A 208 -4.91 -4.57 26.28
N ALA A 209 -6.13 -4.26 25.88
CA ALA A 209 -7.14 -3.62 26.70
C ALA A 209 -8.28 -4.61 26.83
#